data_AF-A0AAU0HBB1-F1
#
_entry.id   AF-A0AAU0HBB1-F1
#
_cell.length_a   1.000
_cell.length_b   1.000
_cell.length_c   1.000
_cell.angle_alpha   90.00
_cell.angle_beta   90.00
_cell.angle_gamma   90.00
#
_symmetry.space_group_name_H-M   'P 1'
#
loop_
_entity.id
_entity.type
_entity.pdbx_description
1 polymer ?
#
loop_
_entity_poly.entity_id
_entity_poly.type
_entity_poly.pdbx_seq_one_letter_code
_entity_poly.pdbx_strand_id
1 'polypeptide(L)'
;MRSLFIAVALTLAVSHSAYADLKKLDKVKAAYMFNFTKFMTWSSMNTDPVNFCVQNDEAFQQFLTQLVESRPTSSGASIRIVMLDGKQSCTFAYLIENDDSLVNLATSTIIISDLPNLIERPAVFTFYEENNRLRFEIDLAEAERLELTISSELLKVAKIK
;
A
#
# COMPACT_ATOMS: atom_id res chain seq x y z
N MET A 1 -53.33 -5.37 -46.34
CA MET A 1 -53.10 -6.14 -45.10
C MET A 1 -51.73 -5.77 -44.57
N ARG A 2 -51.69 -5.24 -43.34
CA ARG A 2 -50.50 -4.67 -42.68
C ARG A 2 -49.81 -5.80 -41.93
N SER A 3 -48.49 -5.94 -42.11
CA SER A 3 -47.66 -6.70 -41.17
C SER A 3 -46.45 -5.84 -40.81
N LEU A 4 -46.54 -5.19 -39.66
CA LEU A 4 -45.43 -4.50 -38.99
C LEU A 4 -44.63 -5.57 -38.23
N PHE A 5 -43.36 -5.78 -38.56
CA PHE A 5 -42.43 -6.49 -37.69
C PHE A 5 -41.68 -5.45 -36.85
N ILE A 6 -41.97 -5.44 -35.54
CA ILE A 6 -41.25 -4.63 -34.56
C ILE A 6 -40.05 -5.46 -34.11
N ALA A 7 -38.85 -5.06 -34.52
CA ALA A 7 -37.60 -5.59 -33.97
C ALA A 7 -37.30 -4.86 -32.65
N VAL A 8 -37.47 -5.54 -31.53
CA VAL A 8 -37.04 -5.06 -30.21
C VAL A 8 -35.54 -5.34 -30.10
N ALA A 9 -34.72 -4.30 -30.25
CA ALA A 9 -33.28 -4.37 -29.98
C ALA A 9 -33.06 -4.29 -28.46
N LEU A 10 -32.79 -5.44 -27.83
CA LEU A 10 -32.43 -5.55 -26.43
C LEU A 10 -30.95 -5.13 -26.28
N THR A 11 -30.70 -3.84 -26.02
CA THR A 11 -29.36 -3.35 -25.69
C THR A 11 -28.97 -3.84 -24.29
N LEU A 12 -28.17 -4.91 -24.22
CA LEU A 12 -27.43 -5.26 -23.02
C LEU A 12 -26.44 -4.12 -22.72
N ALA A 13 -26.77 -3.29 -21.73
CA ALA A 13 -25.81 -2.39 -21.11
C ALA A 13 -24.79 -3.26 -20.36
N VAL A 14 -23.68 -3.59 -21.02
CA VAL A 14 -22.52 -4.15 -20.33
C VAL A 14 -21.93 -3.00 -19.52
N SER A 15 -22.29 -2.94 -18.24
CA SER A 15 -21.62 -2.10 -17.26
C SER A 15 -20.17 -2.57 -17.15
N HIS A 16 -19.29 -2.05 -18.02
CA HIS A 16 -17.87 -2.09 -17.75
C HIS A 16 -17.66 -1.18 -16.55
N SER A 17 -17.52 -1.78 -15.36
CA SER A 17 -16.86 -1.12 -14.26
C SER A 17 -15.49 -0.71 -14.79
N ALA A 18 -15.35 0.56 -15.15
CA ALA A 18 -14.10 1.15 -15.55
C ALA A 18 -13.24 1.25 -14.29
N TYR A 19 -12.64 0.13 -13.90
CA TYR A 19 -11.56 0.14 -12.93
C TYR A 19 -10.47 0.99 -13.56
N ALA A 20 -10.13 2.10 -12.91
CA ALA A 20 -9.02 2.93 -13.34
C ALA A 20 -7.77 2.04 -13.38
N ASP A 21 -7.12 1.94 -14.54
CA ASP A 21 -5.88 1.20 -14.64
C ASP A 21 -4.84 1.88 -13.74
N LEU A 22 -4.37 1.16 -12.72
CA LEU A 22 -3.38 1.69 -11.79
C LEU A 22 -2.11 2.04 -12.55
N LYS A 23 -1.58 3.25 -12.30
CA LYS A 23 -0.41 3.76 -13.01
C LYS A 23 0.76 2.80 -12.82
N LYS A 24 1.63 2.71 -13.83
CA LYS A 24 2.82 1.84 -13.80
C LYS A 24 3.70 2.11 -12.58
N LEU A 25 3.89 3.38 -12.21
CA LEU A 25 4.69 3.76 -11.06
C LEU A 25 4.11 3.21 -9.76
N ASP A 26 2.80 3.29 -9.59
CA ASP A 26 2.11 2.84 -8.37
C ASP A 26 2.10 1.31 -8.26
N LYS A 27 2.01 0.59 -9.38
CA LYS A 27 2.27 -0.86 -9.43
C LYS A 27 3.68 -1.21 -8.92
N VAL A 28 4.69 -0.38 -9.24
CA VAL A 28 6.06 -0.58 -8.76
C VAL A 28 6.15 -0.26 -7.26
N LYS A 29 5.53 0.81 -6.76
CA LYS A 29 5.47 1.12 -5.32
C LYS A 29 4.85 -0.02 -4.51
N ALA A 30 3.72 -0.57 -4.95
CA ALA A 30 3.09 -1.74 -4.34
C ALA A 30 4.05 -2.95 -4.27
N ALA A 31 4.81 -3.19 -5.35
CA ALA A 31 5.81 -4.24 -5.36
C ALA A 31 6.98 -3.98 -4.40
N TYR A 32 7.42 -2.73 -4.25
CA TYR A 32 8.42 -2.34 -3.26
C TYR A 32 7.91 -2.57 -1.84
N MET A 33 6.70 -2.08 -1.53
CA MET A 33 6.08 -2.26 -0.21
C MET A 33 5.97 -3.73 0.18
N PHE A 34 5.48 -4.58 -0.73
CA PHE A 34 5.44 -6.01 -0.49
C PHE A 34 6.85 -6.60 -0.30
N ASN A 35 7.84 -6.18 -1.09
CA ASN A 35 9.21 -6.66 -0.93
C ASN A 35 9.86 -6.21 0.36
N PHE A 36 9.57 -5.01 0.88
CA PHE A 36 10.09 -4.53 2.16
C PHE A 36 9.81 -5.53 3.27
N THR A 37 8.59 -6.09 3.33
CA THR A 37 8.20 -7.10 4.31
C THR A 37 9.09 -8.36 4.32
N LYS A 38 9.79 -8.66 3.23
CA LYS A 38 10.69 -9.82 3.13
C LYS A 38 12.07 -9.55 3.74
N PHE A 39 12.39 -8.27 3.92
CA PHE A 39 13.70 -7.78 4.33
C PHE A 39 13.66 -7.07 5.68
N MET A 40 12.56 -7.17 6.40
CA MET A 40 12.40 -6.62 7.73
C MET A 40 11.71 -7.62 8.65
N THR A 41 11.99 -7.50 9.95
CA THR A 41 11.22 -8.17 11.00
C THR A 41 10.68 -7.12 11.95
N TRP A 42 9.41 -7.22 12.29
CA TRP A 42 8.71 -6.33 13.20
C TRP A 42 8.14 -7.14 14.35
N SER A 43 8.13 -6.59 15.56
CA SER A 43 7.83 -7.31 16.81
C SER A 43 6.35 -7.62 17.03
N SER A 44 5.47 -7.44 16.02
CA SER A 44 4.04 -7.70 16.14
C SER A 44 3.71 -9.21 16.13
N MET A 45 4.25 -9.96 17.09
CA MET A 45 4.01 -11.40 17.24
C MET A 45 2.54 -11.77 17.54
N ASN A 46 1.63 -10.79 17.69
CA ASN A 46 0.24 -11.01 18.09
C ASN A 46 -0.84 -10.43 17.15
N THR A 47 -0.47 -9.84 16.00
CA THR A 47 -1.46 -9.28 15.05
C THR A 47 -1.47 -10.07 13.75
N ASP A 48 -2.06 -11.26 13.81
CA ASP A 48 -2.43 -12.04 12.64
C ASP A 48 -3.95 -11.83 12.40
N PRO A 49 -4.40 -11.26 11.27
CA PRO A 49 -3.59 -10.83 10.13
C PRO A 49 -2.87 -9.48 10.35
N VAL A 50 -1.72 -9.34 9.68
CA VAL A 50 -0.97 -8.09 9.52
C VAL A 50 -1.76 -7.18 8.57
N ASN A 51 -2.30 -6.08 9.10
CA ASN A 51 -3.10 -5.15 8.31
C ASN A 51 -2.19 -4.11 7.64
N PHE A 52 -2.24 -4.06 6.32
CA PHE A 52 -1.70 -3.00 5.48
C PHE A 52 -2.83 -2.06 5.07
N CYS A 53 -2.85 -0.87 5.65
CA CYS A 53 -3.86 0.14 5.38
C CYS A 53 -3.41 1.08 4.25
N VAL A 54 -4.26 1.30 3.27
CA VAL A 54 -4.00 2.16 2.10
C VAL A 54 -4.89 3.40 2.15
N GLN A 55 -4.29 4.59 2.12
CA GLN A 55 -5.00 5.85 2.11
C GLN A 55 -5.61 6.13 0.73
N ASN A 56 -6.94 6.32 0.69
CA ASN A 56 -7.70 6.93 -0.42
C ASN A 56 -7.42 6.42 -1.85
N ASP A 57 -6.88 5.21 -2.03
CA ASP A 57 -6.61 4.61 -3.35
C ASP A 57 -7.09 3.15 -3.43
N GLU A 58 -8.33 2.96 -3.92
CA GLU A 58 -8.96 1.65 -4.07
C GLU A 58 -8.27 0.79 -5.15
N ALA A 59 -7.81 1.40 -6.24
CA ALA A 59 -7.12 0.67 -7.31
C ALA A 59 -5.78 0.12 -6.83
N PHE A 60 -5.05 0.90 -6.02
CA PHE A 60 -3.82 0.47 -5.36
C PHE A 60 -4.08 -0.65 -4.35
N GLN A 61 -5.10 -0.48 -3.50
CA GLN A 61 -5.52 -1.48 -2.52
C GLN A 61 -5.81 -2.83 -3.18
N GLN A 62 -6.58 -2.84 -4.27
CA GLN A 62 -6.92 -4.06 -5.01
C GLN A 62 -5.70 -4.71 -5.65
N PHE A 63 -4.85 -3.91 -6.31
CA PHE A 63 -3.62 -4.42 -6.92
C PHE A 63 -2.67 -5.04 -5.89
N LEU A 64 -2.47 -4.37 -4.75
CA LEU A 64 -1.61 -4.88 -3.68
C LEU A 64 -2.21 -6.15 -3.05
N THR A 65 -3.53 -6.24 -2.94
CA THR A 65 -4.23 -7.46 -2.49
C THR A 65 -3.89 -8.64 -3.40
N GLN A 66 -4.11 -8.48 -4.72
CA GLN A 66 -3.78 -9.52 -5.70
C GLN A 66 -2.30 -9.90 -5.68
N LEU A 67 -1.42 -8.92 -5.50
CA LEU A 67 0.02 -9.16 -5.41
C LEU A 67 0.38 -10.03 -4.20
N VAL A 68 -0.19 -9.73 -3.03
CA VAL A 68 0.00 -10.50 -1.79
C VAL A 68 -0.60 -11.90 -1.90
N GLU A 69 -1.82 -12.04 -2.43
CA GLU A 69 -2.47 -13.34 -2.58
C GLU A 69 -1.73 -14.26 -3.57
N SER A 70 -1.11 -13.68 -4.61
CA SER A 70 -0.33 -14.43 -5.59
C SER A 70 1.06 -14.86 -5.11
N ARG A 71 1.52 -14.36 -3.95
CA ARG A 71 2.88 -14.59 -3.46
C ARG A 71 2.92 -14.80 -1.95
N PRO A 72 3.29 -15.99 -1.45
CA PRO A 72 3.44 -16.19 -0.02
C PRO A 72 4.51 -15.25 0.56
N THR A 73 4.24 -14.75 1.77
CA THR A 73 5.22 -13.99 2.56
C THR A 73 6.29 -14.95 3.06
N SER A 74 7.54 -14.48 3.13
CA SER A 74 8.64 -15.30 3.67
C SER A 74 8.53 -15.50 5.19
N SER A 75 7.80 -14.61 5.88
CA SER A 75 7.56 -14.67 7.32
C SER A 75 6.43 -15.61 7.72
N GLY A 76 5.61 -16.09 6.78
CA GLY A 76 4.40 -16.88 7.07
C GLY A 76 3.23 -16.08 7.66
N ALA A 77 3.39 -14.77 7.86
CA ALA A 77 2.32 -13.90 8.34
C ALA A 77 1.22 -13.72 7.28
N SER A 78 -0.05 -13.82 7.69
CA SER A 78 -1.18 -13.46 6.83
C SER A 78 -1.23 -11.94 6.68
N ILE A 79 -1.07 -11.43 5.46
CA ILE A 79 -1.20 -10.01 5.18
C ILE A 79 -2.59 -9.74 4.61
N ARG A 80 -3.27 -8.77 5.20
CA ARG A 80 -4.56 -8.27 4.73
C ARG A 80 -4.42 -6.82 4.31
N ILE A 81 -4.79 -6.51 3.07
CA ILE A 81 -4.79 -5.13 2.56
C ILE A 81 -6.18 -4.55 2.72
N VAL A 82 -6.29 -3.37 3.32
CA VAL A 82 -7.56 -2.69 3.60
C VAL A 82 -7.43 -1.20 3.35
N MET A 83 -8.56 -0.52 3.14
CA MET A 83 -8.57 0.95 3.08
C MET A 83 -8.26 1.53 4.45
N LEU A 84 -7.64 2.70 4.52
CA LEU A 84 -7.47 3.44 5.75
C LEU A 84 -8.75 4.25 6.05
N ASP A 85 -9.63 3.72 6.90
CA ASP A 85 -10.92 4.35 7.25
C ASP A 85 -11.14 4.48 8.77
N GLY A 86 -10.10 4.25 9.56
CA GLY A 86 -10.12 4.35 11.02
C GLY A 86 -10.85 3.21 11.75
N LYS A 87 -11.38 2.21 11.03
CA LYS A 87 -12.14 1.11 11.66
C LYS A 87 -11.26 -0.07 12.10
N GLN A 88 -10.02 -0.14 11.64
CA GLN A 88 -9.08 -1.23 11.91
C GLN A 88 -7.75 -0.70 12.42
N SER A 89 -7.10 -1.50 13.27
CA SER A 89 -5.72 -1.30 13.63
C SER A 89 -4.82 -1.60 12.43
N CYS A 90 -3.93 -0.66 12.10
CA CYS A 90 -2.97 -0.80 11.02
C CYS A 90 -1.59 -1.18 11.58
N THR A 91 -1.03 -2.30 11.11
CA THR A 91 0.39 -2.60 11.35
C THR A 91 1.26 -1.74 10.44
N PHE A 92 0.86 -1.64 9.17
CA PHE A 92 1.45 -0.76 8.19
C PHE A 92 0.41 0.22 7.67
N ALA A 93 0.81 1.46 7.42
CA ALA A 93 -0.02 2.45 6.75
C ALA A 93 0.74 3.05 5.57
N TYR A 94 0.09 3.10 4.41
CA TYR A 94 0.59 3.77 3.22
C TYR A 94 -0.15 5.08 3.01
N LEU A 95 0.60 6.18 3.07
CA LEU A 95 0.09 7.54 2.99
C LEU A 95 0.58 8.23 1.71
N ILE A 96 -0.35 8.84 0.99
CA ILE A 96 -0.12 9.55 -0.28
C ILE A 96 -0.42 11.05 -0.18
N GLU A 97 -1.11 11.47 0.88
CA GLU A 97 -1.46 12.86 1.14
C GLU A 97 -1.49 13.18 2.64
N ASN A 98 -1.31 14.46 2.98
CA ASN A 98 -1.41 14.93 4.35
C ASN A 98 -2.87 15.25 4.65
N ASP A 99 -3.49 14.44 5.52
CA ASP A 99 -4.83 14.64 6.06
C ASP A 99 -4.86 14.20 7.53
N ASP A 100 -6.05 14.18 8.13
CA ASP A 100 -6.25 13.79 9.53
C ASP A 100 -6.13 12.27 9.77
N SER A 101 -5.85 11.45 8.75
CA SER A 101 -5.72 9.98 8.89
C SER A 101 -4.58 9.59 9.82
N LEU A 102 -3.50 10.38 9.85
CA LEU A 102 -2.36 10.22 10.76
C LEU A 102 -2.76 10.25 12.23
N VAL A 103 -3.78 11.01 12.60
CA VAL A 103 -4.23 11.18 13.99
C VAL A 103 -4.85 9.89 14.53
N ASN A 104 -5.44 9.06 13.66
CA ASN A 104 -6.14 7.84 14.04
C ASN A 104 -5.27 6.59 14.05
N LEU A 105 -4.01 6.71 13.64
CA LEU A 105 -3.07 5.60 13.53
C LEU A 105 -2.28 5.43 14.84
N ALA A 106 -2.13 4.20 15.31
CA ALA A 106 -1.37 3.89 16.52
C ALA A 106 0.09 4.35 16.40
N THR A 107 0.74 4.67 17.52
CA THR A 107 2.16 5.07 17.57
C THR A 107 3.12 3.96 17.16
N SER A 108 2.66 2.71 17.17
CA SER A 108 3.38 1.52 16.69
C SER A 108 3.17 1.22 15.20
N THR A 109 2.33 1.98 14.50
CA THR A 109 2.10 1.78 13.06
C THR A 109 3.36 2.15 12.26
N ILE A 110 3.78 1.25 11.39
CA ILE A 110 4.89 1.46 10.45
C ILE A 110 4.36 2.24 9.25
N ILE A 111 4.83 3.48 9.09
CA ILE A 111 4.36 4.36 8.02
C ILE A 111 5.28 4.26 6.80
N ILE A 112 4.65 4.11 5.63
CA ILE A 112 5.25 4.23 4.30
C ILE A 112 4.58 5.41 3.61
N SER A 113 5.36 6.30 3.00
CA SER A 113 4.86 7.59 2.50
C SER A 113 5.31 7.87 1.07
N ASP A 114 4.43 8.47 0.27
CA ASP A 114 4.79 9.16 -0.99
C ASP A 114 5.14 10.64 -0.78
N LEU A 115 4.97 11.13 0.45
CA LEU A 115 5.25 12.51 0.82
C LEU A 115 6.63 12.63 1.44
N PRO A 116 7.45 13.62 1.04
CA PRO A 116 8.77 13.83 1.61
C PRO A 116 8.71 14.22 3.08
N ASN A 117 7.64 14.89 3.51
CA ASN A 117 7.43 15.32 4.88
C ASN A 117 5.98 15.06 5.30
N LEU A 118 5.82 14.35 6.41
CA LEU A 118 4.57 14.21 7.13
C LEU A 118 4.56 15.19 8.31
N ILE A 119 3.41 15.77 8.60
CA ILE A 119 3.29 16.89 9.56
C ILE A 119 3.41 16.42 11.01
N GLU A 120 2.88 15.23 11.33
CA GLU A 120 2.72 14.76 12.71
C GLU A 120 3.76 13.71 13.11
N ARG A 121 4.12 12.80 12.20
CA ARG A 121 4.98 11.65 12.51
C ARG A 121 5.86 11.27 11.32
N PRO A 122 7.14 10.92 11.53
CA PRO A 122 8.01 10.50 10.45
C PRO A 122 7.54 9.16 9.85
N ALA A 123 7.74 9.01 8.55
CA ALA A 123 7.61 7.71 7.89
C ALA A 123 8.93 6.93 8.05
N VAL A 124 8.83 5.60 8.19
CA VAL A 124 10.02 4.73 8.12
C VAL A 124 10.53 4.69 6.68
N PHE A 125 9.61 4.59 5.71
CA PHE A 125 9.93 4.54 4.30
C PHE A 125 9.30 5.71 3.57
N THR A 126 10.07 6.42 2.77
CA THR A 126 9.56 7.51 1.94
C THR A 126 9.95 7.29 0.49
N PHE A 127 8.97 7.12 -0.39
CA PHE A 127 9.20 7.05 -1.83
C PHE A 127 9.52 8.44 -2.39
N TYR A 128 10.43 8.46 -3.37
CA TYR A 128 10.72 9.64 -4.17
C TYR A 128 11.16 9.23 -5.56
N GLU A 129 11.11 10.17 -6.49
CA GLU A 129 11.63 9.98 -7.84
C GLU A 129 12.95 10.69 -8.00
N GLU A 130 13.93 9.98 -8.56
CA GLU A 130 15.24 10.55 -8.90
C GLU A 130 15.64 10.02 -10.28
N ASN A 131 15.99 10.92 -11.20
CA ASN A 131 16.37 10.56 -12.57
C ASN A 131 15.32 9.65 -13.26
N ASN A 132 14.03 9.96 -13.07
CA ASN A 132 12.90 9.20 -13.63
C ASN A 132 12.87 7.72 -13.17
N ARG A 133 13.39 7.44 -11.96
CA ARG A 133 13.34 6.13 -11.31
C ARG A 133 12.78 6.28 -9.91
N LEU A 134 11.91 5.34 -9.54
CA LEU A 134 11.44 5.22 -8.15
C LEU A 134 12.61 4.84 -7.25
N ARG A 135 12.80 5.61 -6.18
CA ARG A 135 13.73 5.39 -5.09
C ARG A 135 12.96 5.46 -3.77
N PHE A 136 13.66 5.12 -2.69
CA PHE A 136 13.10 5.23 -1.36
C PHE A 136 14.18 5.56 -0.34
N GLU A 137 13.77 6.31 0.68
CA GLU A 137 14.58 6.64 1.85
C GLU A 137 14.14 5.76 3.02
N ILE A 138 15.05 5.50 3.95
CA ILE A 138 14.77 4.87 5.23
C ILE A 138 15.20 5.82 6.35
N ASP A 139 14.27 6.12 7.25
CA ASP A 139 14.55 6.80 8.52
C ASP A 139 14.93 5.74 9.57
N LEU A 140 16.24 5.58 9.82
CA LEU A 140 16.74 4.55 10.74
C LEU A 140 16.36 4.84 12.19
N ALA A 141 16.28 6.11 12.58
CA ALA A 141 15.87 6.49 13.93
C ALA A 141 14.41 6.08 14.19
N GLU A 142 13.52 6.29 13.22
CA GLU A 142 12.13 5.84 13.34
C GLU A 142 12.01 4.31 13.28
N ALA A 143 12.82 3.64 12.45
CA ALA A 143 12.87 2.18 12.42
C ALA A 143 13.29 1.60 13.79
N GLU A 144 14.33 2.16 14.41
CA GLU A 144 14.80 1.77 15.74
C GLU A 144 13.75 2.04 16.83
N ARG A 145 13.07 3.19 16.79
CA ARG A 145 11.98 3.54 17.71
C ARG A 145 10.83 2.54 17.66
N LEU A 146 10.57 1.97 16.48
CA LEU A 146 9.55 0.96 16.22
C LEU A 146 10.07 -0.48 16.39
N GLU A 147 11.30 -0.66 16.88
CA GLU A 147 11.94 -1.96 17.06
C GLU A 147 11.98 -2.81 15.76
N LEU A 148 12.11 -2.15 14.62
CA LEU A 148 12.22 -2.80 13.31
C LEU A 148 13.66 -3.22 13.06
N THR A 149 13.86 -4.51 12.82
CA THR A 149 15.14 -4.98 12.27
C THR A 149 15.05 -4.97 10.75
N ILE A 150 15.89 -4.19 10.10
CA ILE A 150 15.96 -4.09 8.64
C ILE A 150 17.24 -4.78 8.15
N SER A 151 17.11 -5.68 7.18
CA SER A 151 18.25 -6.40 6.63
C SER A 151 19.20 -5.46 5.89
N SER A 152 20.50 -5.75 5.98
CA SER A 152 21.54 -5.00 5.29
C SER A 152 21.37 -4.98 3.76
N GLU A 153 20.73 -6.01 3.18
CA GLU A 153 20.42 -6.05 1.74
C GLU A 153 19.44 -4.95 1.33
N LEU A 154 18.44 -4.64 2.15
CA LEU A 154 17.52 -3.53 1.86
C LEU A 154 18.21 -2.17 2.08
N LEU A 155 19.03 -2.05 3.12
CA LEU A 155 19.76 -0.81 3.42
C LEU A 155 20.72 -0.42 2.28
N LYS A 156 21.35 -1.40 1.61
CA LYS A 156 22.29 -1.15 0.49
C LYS A 156 21.66 -0.43 -0.71
N VAL A 157 20.34 -0.52 -0.88
CA VAL A 157 19.63 0.06 -2.03
C VAL A 157 18.77 1.28 -1.66
N ALA A 158 18.77 1.66 -0.38
CA ALA A 158 18.05 2.80 0.16
C ALA A 158 18.98 4.02 0.31
N LYS A 159 18.39 5.21 0.32
CA LYS A 159 19.04 6.38 0.93
C LYS A 159 18.74 6.36 2.42
N ILE A 160 19.76 6.57 3.25
CA ILE A 160 19.60 6.64 4.70
C ILE A 160 19.43 8.10 5.10
N LYS A 161 18.41 8.35 5.94
CA LYS A 161 18.16 9.64 6.57
C LYS A 161 18.73 9.68 7.98
#